data_AF-A0A4Q2YQW2-F1
#
_entry.id   AF-A0A4Q2YQW2-F1
#
_cell.length_a   1.000
_cell.length_b   1.000
_cell.length_c   1.000
_cell.angle_alpha   90.00
_cell.angle_beta   90.00
_cell.angle_gamma   90.00
#
_symmetry.space_group_name_H-M   'P 1'
#
loop_
_entity.id
_entity.type
_entity.pdbx_description
1 polymer ?
#
loop_
_entity_poly.entity_id
_entity_poly.type
_entity_poly.pdbx_seq_one_letter_code
_entity_poly.pdbx_strand_id
1 'polypeptide(L)'
;MTSQSPLDDFKAALSSVARAVTRDAEVEVGFTADAPAQIGKAIKVPTPSRTLPADQVAEARGFADSYALRMKHHSEKLHAAARPAEPLAAAAFDAMERARIEALGARHMDGMRSNLSASLAMRMRSDPISRAQGREDVPISSALELMLREALTGDRAPQGTETGLSLVREWITNEAGGDLTALSMLLDDQTAFAETAKLALRHLDLIQSDEPLEQGAEDGGEQDESEAEESQEEQESEDGGSGESQVDARAEMAGDQADDGDSDPDAQEMEADGEPEMGGEGDEGMLPVRPNRLPSD
;
A
#
# COMPACT_ATOMS: atom_id res chain seq x y z
N MET A 1 -18.16 16.17 32.45
CA MET A 1 -18.27 15.41 31.20
C MET A 1 -17.74 16.31 30.11
N THR A 2 -16.47 16.16 29.74
CA THR A 2 -15.84 17.00 28.71
C THR A 2 -16.58 16.77 27.40
N SER A 3 -17.11 17.84 26.79
CA SER A 3 -17.77 17.74 25.48
C SER A 3 -16.78 17.19 24.47
N GLN A 4 -17.09 16.05 23.84
CA GLN A 4 -16.24 15.49 22.77
C GLN A 4 -16.12 16.52 21.65
N SER A 5 -14.91 16.69 21.12
CA SER A 5 -14.72 17.57 19.98
C SER A 5 -15.26 16.91 18.70
N PRO A 6 -15.64 17.68 17.66
CA PRO A 6 -16.06 17.10 16.38
C PRO A 6 -15.01 16.12 15.80
N LEU A 7 -13.72 16.38 16.05
CA LEU A 7 -12.65 15.48 15.65
C LEU A 7 -12.70 14.15 16.43
N ASP A 8 -12.98 14.17 17.72
CA ASP A 8 -13.10 12.95 18.53
C ASP A 8 -14.30 12.11 18.09
N ASP A 9 -15.43 12.76 17.79
CA ASP A 9 -16.62 12.12 17.24
C ASP A 9 -16.32 11.47 15.89
N PHE A 10 -15.60 12.16 15.01
CA PHE A 10 -15.16 11.61 13.73
C PHE A 10 -14.27 10.38 13.90
N LYS A 11 -13.27 10.45 14.80
CA LYS A 11 -12.36 9.33 15.08
C LYS A 11 -13.11 8.10 15.60
N ALA A 12 -14.05 8.32 16.53
CA ALA A 12 -14.89 7.25 17.08
C ALA A 12 -15.83 6.64 16.03
N ALA A 13 -16.44 7.48 15.19
CA ALA A 13 -17.30 7.03 14.10
C ALA A 13 -16.51 6.22 13.07
N LEU A 14 -15.32 6.68 12.65
CA LEU A 14 -14.50 5.99 11.68
C LEU A 14 -14.05 4.61 12.19
N SER A 15 -13.64 4.54 13.46
CA SER A 15 -13.28 3.27 14.11
C SER A 15 -14.46 2.30 14.13
N SER A 16 -15.66 2.80 14.41
CA SER A 16 -16.89 1.99 14.45
C SER A 16 -17.28 1.47 13.08
N VAL A 17 -17.15 2.30 12.04
CA VAL A 17 -17.39 1.90 10.64
C VAL A 17 -16.38 0.84 10.21
N ALA A 18 -15.09 1.00 10.51
CA ALA A 18 -14.07 0.01 10.16
C ALA A 18 -14.40 -1.37 10.75
N ARG A 19 -14.73 -1.44 12.06
CA ARG A 19 -15.16 -2.68 12.72
C ARG A 19 -16.42 -3.29 12.10
N ALA A 20 -17.39 -2.45 11.74
CA ALA A 20 -18.62 -2.91 11.11
C ALA A 20 -18.37 -3.47 9.69
N VAL A 21 -17.50 -2.83 8.92
CA VAL A 21 -17.10 -3.29 7.58
C VAL A 21 -16.38 -4.62 7.67
N THR A 22 -15.36 -4.73 8.54
CA THR A 22 -14.55 -5.95 8.72
C THR A 22 -15.30 -7.08 9.41
N ARG A 23 -16.33 -6.77 10.20
CA ARG A 23 -17.00 -7.68 11.14
C ARG A 23 -16.05 -8.20 12.23
N ASP A 24 -15.07 -7.38 12.61
CA ASP A 24 -14.10 -7.70 13.66
C ASP A 24 -14.02 -6.53 14.65
N ALA A 25 -14.36 -6.80 15.91
CA ALA A 25 -14.39 -5.80 16.98
C ALA A 25 -12.99 -5.36 17.44
N GLU A 26 -11.95 -6.15 17.16
CA GLU A 26 -10.57 -5.88 17.55
C GLU A 26 -9.84 -4.95 16.57
N VAL A 27 -10.51 -4.49 15.51
CA VAL A 27 -9.92 -3.51 14.59
C VAL A 27 -9.73 -2.17 15.28
N GLU A 28 -8.54 -1.62 15.12
CA GLU A 28 -8.13 -0.32 15.66
C GLU A 28 -7.82 0.64 14.52
N VAL A 29 -8.38 1.85 14.59
CA VAL A 29 -8.06 2.93 13.65
C VAL A 29 -7.26 4.01 14.37
N GLY A 30 -5.98 4.09 14.02
CA GLY A 30 -5.06 5.14 14.41
C GLY A 30 -5.01 6.26 13.38
N PHE A 31 -4.58 7.44 13.83
CA PHE A 31 -4.45 8.63 13.00
C PHE A 31 -2.98 9.07 13.01
N THR A 32 -2.40 9.33 11.84
CA THR A 32 -0.99 9.68 11.69
C THR A 32 -0.80 10.88 10.76
N ALA A 33 0.38 11.50 10.81
CA ALA A 33 0.85 12.45 9.80
C ALA A 33 1.73 11.76 8.72
N ASP A 34 2.16 10.52 8.99
CA ASP A 34 2.95 9.70 8.07
C ASP A 34 2.08 9.06 6.97
N ALA A 35 2.71 8.28 6.10
CA ALA A 35 2.02 7.48 5.09
C ALA A 35 0.99 6.52 5.73
N PRO A 36 -0.21 6.39 5.14
CA PRO A 36 -1.20 5.42 5.59
C PRO A 36 -0.67 3.99 5.52
N ALA A 37 -1.05 3.17 6.50
CA ALA A 37 -0.59 1.79 6.57
C ALA A 37 -1.58 0.90 7.33
N GLN A 38 -1.52 -0.39 7.07
CA GLN A 38 -2.24 -1.41 7.83
C GLN A 38 -1.26 -2.49 8.28
N ILE A 39 -1.25 -2.79 9.58
CA ILE A 39 -0.42 -3.83 10.18
C ILE A 39 -1.31 -4.71 11.04
N GLY A 40 -1.55 -5.95 10.59
CA GLY A 40 -2.51 -6.83 11.25
C GLY A 40 -3.89 -6.18 11.35
N LYS A 41 -4.37 -5.94 12.57
CA LYS A 41 -5.67 -5.30 12.86
C LYS A 41 -5.61 -3.79 13.09
N ALA A 42 -4.42 -3.20 13.04
CA ALA A 42 -4.23 -1.77 13.21
C ALA A 42 -4.20 -1.07 11.84
N ILE A 43 -5.15 -0.16 11.61
CA ILE A 43 -5.24 0.69 10.44
C ILE A 43 -4.78 2.09 10.84
N LYS A 44 -3.78 2.66 10.14
CA LYS A 44 -3.33 4.03 10.32
C LYS A 44 -3.75 4.86 9.11
N VAL A 45 -4.52 5.92 9.34
CA VAL A 45 -5.00 6.84 8.30
C VAL A 45 -4.51 8.27 8.55
N PRO A 46 -4.52 9.15 7.53
CA PRO A 46 -4.17 10.55 7.71
C PRO A 46 -5.05 11.24 8.75
N THR A 47 -4.45 12.11 9.55
CA THR A 47 -5.17 12.91 10.54
C THR A 47 -5.78 14.13 9.85
N PRO A 48 -7.13 14.25 9.76
CA PRO A 48 -7.72 15.48 9.27
C PRO A 48 -7.53 16.60 10.29
N SER A 49 -7.52 17.84 9.82
CA SER A 49 -7.43 19.01 10.69
C SER A 49 -8.68 19.16 11.58
N ARG A 50 -8.56 19.96 12.64
CA ARG A 50 -9.63 20.16 13.63
C ARG A 50 -10.92 20.76 13.05
N THR A 51 -10.82 21.45 11.91
CA THR A 51 -11.98 22.02 11.21
C THR A 51 -12.72 21.00 10.34
N LEU A 52 -12.20 19.77 10.23
CA LEU A 52 -12.72 18.68 9.41
C LEU A 52 -13.07 19.09 7.97
N PRO A 53 -12.10 19.59 7.17
CA PRO A 53 -12.29 19.84 5.76
C PRO A 53 -12.81 18.58 5.05
N ALA A 54 -13.81 18.76 4.16
CA ALA A 54 -14.52 17.64 3.55
C ALA A 54 -13.60 16.71 2.73
N ASP A 55 -12.60 17.27 2.08
CA ASP A 55 -11.57 16.56 1.32
C ASP A 55 -10.68 15.70 2.22
N GLN A 56 -10.20 16.25 3.35
CA GLN A 56 -9.38 15.50 4.31
C GLN A 56 -10.18 14.40 5.01
N VAL A 57 -11.45 14.66 5.30
CA VAL A 57 -12.37 13.66 5.87
C VAL A 57 -12.59 12.52 4.86
N ALA A 58 -12.87 12.83 3.60
CA ALA A 58 -13.06 11.82 2.55
C ALA A 58 -11.78 10.99 2.33
N GLU A 59 -10.61 11.62 2.37
CA GLU A 59 -9.32 10.96 2.24
C GLU A 59 -9.05 9.98 3.39
N ALA A 60 -9.20 10.43 4.65
CA ALA A 60 -9.02 9.58 5.83
C ALA A 60 -10.00 8.39 5.83
N ARG A 61 -11.25 8.63 5.43
CA ARG A 61 -12.26 7.58 5.25
C ARG A 61 -11.90 6.62 4.12
N GLY A 62 -11.37 7.12 3.01
CA GLY A 62 -11.00 6.30 1.86
C GLY A 62 -9.91 5.28 2.21
N PHE A 63 -8.87 5.71 2.92
CA PHE A 63 -7.85 4.78 3.42
C PHE A 63 -8.42 3.77 4.41
N ALA A 64 -9.26 4.22 5.37
CA ALA A 64 -9.89 3.31 6.32
C ALA A 64 -10.78 2.26 5.63
N ASP A 65 -11.59 2.69 4.67
CA ASP A 65 -12.48 1.83 3.89
C ASP A 65 -11.66 0.82 3.06
N SER A 66 -10.61 1.25 2.36
CA SER A 66 -9.74 0.38 1.56
C SER A 66 -9.09 -0.72 2.41
N TYR A 67 -8.50 -0.35 3.57
CA TYR A 67 -7.89 -1.32 4.46
C TYR A 67 -8.91 -2.24 5.14
N ALA A 68 -10.08 -1.73 5.52
CA ALA A 68 -11.16 -2.55 6.09
C ALA A 68 -11.71 -3.56 5.05
N LEU A 69 -11.86 -3.15 3.79
CA LEU A 69 -12.23 -4.06 2.71
C LEU A 69 -11.16 -5.12 2.49
N ARG A 70 -9.87 -4.75 2.50
CA ARG A 70 -8.76 -5.70 2.39
C ARG A 70 -8.86 -6.75 3.50
N MET A 71 -8.98 -6.34 4.76
CA MET A 71 -9.09 -7.27 5.88
C MET A 71 -10.25 -8.26 5.73
N LYS A 72 -11.35 -7.86 5.11
CA LYS A 72 -12.55 -8.70 4.94
C LYS A 72 -12.52 -9.60 3.71
N HIS A 73 -11.99 -9.09 2.60
CA HIS A 73 -12.14 -9.71 1.28
C HIS A 73 -10.83 -10.25 0.70
N HIS A 74 -9.72 -10.10 1.41
CA HIS A 74 -8.41 -10.55 0.98
C HIS A 74 -7.88 -11.69 1.84
N SER A 75 -7.53 -12.79 1.19
CA SER A 75 -6.72 -13.88 1.73
C SER A 75 -5.27 -13.65 1.37
N GLU A 76 -4.46 -13.25 2.35
CA GLU A 76 -3.01 -13.04 2.18
C GLU A 76 -2.31 -14.33 1.71
N LYS A 77 -2.77 -15.49 2.20
CA LYS A 77 -2.20 -16.79 1.81
C LYS A 77 -2.39 -17.09 0.32
N LEU A 78 -3.60 -16.87 -0.21
CA LEU A 78 -3.89 -17.11 -1.63
C LEU A 78 -3.13 -16.11 -2.51
N HIS A 79 -3.07 -14.85 -2.07
CA HIS A 79 -2.34 -13.81 -2.78
C HIS A 79 -0.85 -14.11 -2.86
N ALA A 80 -0.21 -14.43 -1.72
CA ALA A 80 1.21 -14.76 -1.67
C ALA A 80 1.57 -15.99 -2.52
N ALA A 81 0.69 -16.99 -2.58
CA ALA A 81 0.90 -18.18 -3.39
C ALA A 81 0.81 -17.91 -4.90
N ALA A 82 -0.03 -16.96 -5.32
CA ALA A 82 -0.21 -16.61 -6.74
C ALA A 82 0.67 -15.44 -7.21
N ARG A 83 1.29 -14.70 -6.29
CA ARG A 83 2.04 -13.48 -6.60
C ARG A 83 3.25 -13.80 -7.49
N PRO A 84 3.41 -13.12 -8.65
CA PRO A 84 4.57 -13.29 -9.52
C PRO A 84 5.90 -12.96 -8.81
N ALA A 85 6.99 -13.57 -9.29
CA ALA A 85 8.33 -13.33 -8.75
C ALA A 85 8.94 -12.02 -9.30
N GLU A 86 8.63 -11.66 -10.54
CA GLU A 86 9.13 -10.47 -11.22
C GLU A 86 8.59 -9.21 -10.53
N PRO A 87 9.46 -8.29 -10.05
CA PRO A 87 9.01 -7.15 -9.24
C PRO A 87 7.93 -6.28 -9.90
N LEU A 88 8.05 -6.07 -11.22
CA LEU A 88 7.10 -5.26 -11.99
C LEU A 88 5.73 -5.95 -12.11
N ALA A 89 5.73 -7.23 -12.46
CA ALA A 89 4.50 -8.04 -12.52
C ALA A 89 3.84 -8.15 -11.15
N ALA A 90 4.64 -8.33 -10.11
CA ALA A 90 4.15 -8.44 -8.75
C ALA A 90 3.49 -7.13 -8.27
N ALA A 91 4.08 -5.97 -8.58
CA ALA A 91 3.47 -4.67 -8.30
C ALA A 91 2.16 -4.47 -9.07
N ALA A 92 2.08 -4.93 -10.33
CA ALA A 92 0.85 -4.88 -11.11
C ALA A 92 -0.23 -5.81 -10.56
N PHE A 93 0.15 -7.03 -10.16
CA PHE A 93 -0.73 -7.99 -9.52
C PHE A 93 -1.31 -7.45 -8.20
N ASP A 94 -0.47 -6.85 -7.34
CA ASP A 94 -0.89 -6.21 -6.10
C ASP A 94 -1.88 -5.05 -6.36
N ALA A 95 -1.66 -4.28 -7.43
CA ALA A 95 -2.52 -3.16 -7.81
C ALA A 95 -3.88 -3.62 -8.36
N MET A 96 -3.89 -4.69 -9.17
CA MET A 96 -5.12 -5.33 -9.66
C MET A 96 -5.96 -5.91 -8.52
N GLU A 97 -5.31 -6.58 -7.55
CA GLU A 97 -6.00 -7.12 -6.37
C GLU A 97 -6.62 -6.00 -5.51
N ARG A 98 -5.91 -4.89 -5.34
CA ARG A 98 -6.47 -3.72 -4.65
C ARG A 98 -7.68 -3.16 -5.38
N ALA A 99 -7.64 -3.07 -6.71
CA ALA A 99 -8.81 -2.65 -7.49
C ALA A 99 -10.00 -3.61 -7.32
N ARG A 100 -9.78 -4.93 -7.24
CA ARG A 100 -10.82 -5.93 -6.94
C ARG A 100 -11.46 -5.68 -5.58
N ILE A 101 -10.64 -5.57 -4.54
CA ILE A 101 -11.08 -5.37 -3.16
C ILE A 101 -11.89 -4.08 -3.03
N GLU A 102 -11.39 -2.98 -3.59
CA GLU A 102 -12.06 -1.69 -3.54
C GLU A 102 -13.37 -1.70 -4.36
N ALA A 103 -13.41 -2.41 -5.48
CA ALA A 103 -14.62 -2.56 -6.29
C ALA A 103 -15.74 -3.32 -5.54
N LEU A 104 -15.41 -4.34 -4.73
CA LEU A 104 -16.39 -5.04 -3.90
C LEU A 104 -17.14 -4.06 -2.97
N GLY A 105 -16.43 -3.11 -2.35
CA GLY A 105 -17.06 -2.08 -1.53
C GLY A 105 -17.81 -1.03 -2.36
N ALA A 106 -17.17 -0.51 -3.40
CA ALA A 106 -17.70 0.58 -4.22
C ALA A 106 -18.99 0.21 -4.98
N ARG A 107 -19.18 -1.06 -5.37
CA ARG A 107 -20.38 -1.54 -6.07
C ARG A 107 -21.63 -1.56 -5.19
N HIS A 108 -21.47 -1.64 -3.88
CA HIS A 108 -22.59 -1.80 -2.94
C HIS A 108 -22.82 -0.58 -2.04
N MET A 109 -21.87 0.35 -1.95
CA MET A 109 -21.90 1.45 -0.99
C MET A 109 -21.40 2.76 -1.63
N ASP A 110 -22.32 3.62 -2.08
CA ASP A 110 -21.98 4.88 -2.77
C ASP A 110 -21.11 5.83 -1.94
N GLY A 111 -21.35 5.88 -0.62
CA GLY A 111 -20.52 6.66 0.29
C GLY A 111 -19.08 6.15 0.35
N MET A 112 -18.90 4.83 0.38
CA MET A 112 -17.59 4.18 0.35
C MET A 112 -16.91 4.37 -1.01
N ARG A 113 -17.65 4.24 -2.11
CA ARG A 113 -17.16 4.54 -3.47
C ARG A 113 -16.56 5.95 -3.55
N SER A 114 -17.24 6.93 -2.95
CA SER A 114 -16.78 8.32 -2.93
C SER A 114 -15.51 8.49 -2.10
N ASN A 115 -15.43 7.86 -0.92
CA ASN A 115 -14.25 7.87 -0.07
C ASN A 115 -13.03 7.21 -0.76
N LEU A 116 -13.23 6.01 -1.33
CA LEU A 116 -12.19 5.27 -2.07
C LEU A 116 -11.65 6.11 -3.23
N SER A 117 -12.53 6.80 -3.96
CA SER A 117 -12.14 7.71 -5.04
C SER A 117 -11.29 8.88 -4.53
N ALA A 118 -11.59 9.43 -3.34
CA ALA A 118 -10.78 10.49 -2.72
C ALA A 118 -9.38 9.99 -2.33
N SER A 119 -9.27 8.81 -1.71
CA SER A 119 -7.97 8.21 -1.36
C SER A 119 -7.15 7.81 -2.60
N LEU A 120 -7.81 7.32 -3.65
CA LEU A 120 -7.17 7.02 -4.92
C LEU A 120 -6.62 8.29 -5.57
N ALA A 121 -7.42 9.36 -5.64
CA ALA A 121 -6.98 10.64 -6.16
C ALA A 121 -5.75 11.15 -5.40
N MET A 122 -5.71 11.00 -4.06
CA MET A 122 -4.52 11.36 -3.28
C MET A 122 -3.28 10.58 -3.69
N ARG A 123 -3.37 9.24 -3.76
CA ARG A 123 -2.24 8.39 -4.17
C ARG A 123 -1.73 8.75 -5.56
N MET A 124 -2.65 9.02 -6.49
CA MET A 124 -2.32 9.36 -7.87
C MET A 124 -1.64 10.72 -8.03
N ARG A 125 -1.79 11.67 -7.09
CA ARG A 125 -1.12 12.98 -7.15
C ARG A 125 0.42 12.87 -7.15
N SER A 126 0.97 11.90 -6.42
CA SER A 126 2.41 11.64 -6.35
C SER A 126 2.88 10.54 -7.31
N ASP A 127 1.96 9.85 -7.96
CA ASP A 127 2.27 8.75 -8.86
C ASP A 127 2.89 9.26 -10.17
N PRO A 128 3.94 8.62 -10.71
CA PRO A 128 4.55 9.02 -11.98
C PRO A 128 3.57 9.13 -13.15
N ILE A 129 2.45 8.40 -13.15
CA ILE A 129 1.42 8.49 -14.19
C ILE A 129 0.86 9.91 -14.36
N SER A 130 0.84 10.72 -13.29
CA SER A 130 0.32 12.09 -13.31
C SER A 130 1.18 13.07 -14.10
N ARG A 131 2.44 12.70 -14.36
CA ARG A 131 3.44 13.52 -15.06
C ARG A 131 4.07 12.80 -16.26
N ALA A 132 3.52 11.65 -16.64
CA ALA A 132 4.01 10.85 -17.75
C ALA A 132 3.87 11.60 -19.09
N GLN A 133 4.93 11.57 -19.90
CA GLN A 133 4.95 12.18 -21.24
C GLN A 133 5.14 11.13 -22.33
N GLY A 134 5.80 10.01 -22.01
CA GLY A 134 5.92 8.82 -22.85
C GLY A 134 5.30 7.59 -22.22
N ARG A 135 5.16 6.52 -23.01
CA ARG A 135 4.64 5.22 -22.55
C ARG A 135 5.54 4.61 -21.47
N GLU A 136 6.84 4.81 -21.60
CA GLU A 136 7.90 4.39 -20.68
C GLU A 136 7.83 5.06 -19.31
N ASP A 137 7.20 6.24 -19.20
CA ASP A 137 7.03 6.95 -17.94
C ASP A 137 5.84 6.41 -17.11
N VAL A 138 4.96 5.62 -17.74
CA VAL A 138 3.71 5.17 -17.13
C VAL A 138 3.98 3.91 -16.29
N PRO A 139 3.74 3.95 -14.96
CA PRO A 139 3.80 2.74 -14.15
C PRO A 139 2.68 1.80 -14.56
N ILE A 140 3.03 0.61 -15.06
CA ILE A 140 2.06 -0.38 -15.53
C ILE A 140 1.10 -0.83 -14.42
N SER A 141 1.58 -0.89 -13.17
CA SER A 141 0.76 -1.21 -12.00
C SER A 141 -0.35 -0.17 -11.78
N SER A 142 -0.02 1.12 -11.88
CA SER A 142 -0.98 2.21 -11.73
C SER A 142 -1.95 2.26 -12.91
N ALA A 143 -1.48 2.02 -14.13
CA ALA A 143 -2.34 1.94 -15.31
C ALA A 143 -3.37 0.79 -15.20
N LEU A 144 -2.92 -0.41 -14.81
CA LEU A 144 -3.79 -1.57 -14.64
C LEU A 144 -4.79 -1.39 -13.50
N GLU A 145 -4.37 -0.79 -12.37
CA GLU A 145 -5.29 -0.42 -11.29
C GLU A 145 -6.41 0.48 -11.80
N LEU A 146 -6.06 1.56 -12.51
CA LEU A 146 -7.02 2.55 -12.98
C LEU A 146 -7.96 1.97 -14.05
N MET A 147 -7.44 1.24 -15.03
CA MET A 147 -8.25 0.61 -16.08
C MET A 147 -9.17 -0.45 -15.51
N LEU A 148 -8.67 -1.29 -14.61
CA LEU A 148 -9.48 -2.32 -14.00
C LEU A 148 -10.55 -1.71 -13.09
N ARG A 149 -10.21 -0.73 -12.25
CA ARG A 149 -11.21 -0.01 -11.44
C ARG A 149 -12.30 0.59 -12.33
N GLU A 150 -11.94 1.27 -13.41
CA GLU A 150 -12.90 1.86 -14.36
C GLU A 150 -13.83 0.79 -14.92
N ALA A 151 -13.31 -0.38 -15.32
CA ALA A 151 -14.12 -1.49 -15.81
C ALA A 151 -15.05 -2.08 -14.73
N LEU A 152 -14.58 -2.19 -13.49
CA LEU A 152 -15.31 -2.82 -12.39
C LEU A 152 -16.38 -1.92 -11.76
N THR A 153 -16.14 -0.61 -11.71
CA THR A 153 -17.03 0.35 -11.02
C THR A 153 -17.75 1.31 -11.97
N GLY A 154 -17.24 1.51 -13.19
CA GLY A 154 -17.72 2.53 -14.13
C GLY A 154 -17.23 3.94 -13.82
N ASP A 155 -16.45 4.13 -12.76
CA ASP A 155 -15.93 5.44 -12.38
C ASP A 155 -14.71 5.78 -13.23
N ARG A 156 -14.67 7.01 -13.75
CA ARG A 156 -13.53 7.51 -14.52
C ARG A 156 -12.24 7.51 -13.68
N ALA A 157 -11.11 7.52 -14.39
CA ALA A 157 -9.80 7.75 -13.79
C ALA A 157 -9.78 9.11 -13.05
N PRO A 158 -9.04 9.23 -11.95
CA PRO A 158 -8.91 10.49 -11.22
C PRO A 158 -8.30 11.61 -12.09
N GLN A 159 -8.68 12.84 -11.78
CA GLN A 159 -8.14 14.02 -12.45
C GLN A 159 -6.60 14.06 -12.37
N GLY A 160 -5.95 14.35 -13.49
CA GLY A 160 -4.51 14.43 -13.63
C GLY A 160 -3.86 13.12 -14.10
N THR A 161 -4.61 12.02 -14.19
CA THR A 161 -4.09 10.72 -14.66
C THR A 161 -4.48 10.39 -16.10
N GLU A 162 -5.40 11.15 -16.69
CA GLU A 162 -6.02 10.82 -17.98
C GLU A 162 -4.98 10.78 -19.11
N THR A 163 -4.06 11.75 -19.14
CA THR A 163 -3.00 11.82 -20.15
C THR A 163 -2.08 10.61 -20.04
N GLY A 164 -1.51 10.34 -18.86
CA GLY A 164 -0.63 9.19 -18.66
C GLY A 164 -1.31 7.86 -18.99
N LEU A 165 -2.57 7.70 -18.57
CA LEU A 165 -3.35 6.51 -18.87
C LEU A 165 -3.62 6.33 -20.37
N SER A 166 -3.84 7.43 -21.10
CA SER A 166 -4.08 7.39 -22.55
C SER A 166 -2.87 6.88 -23.35
N LEU A 167 -1.65 7.05 -22.84
CA LEU A 167 -0.41 6.60 -23.52
C LEU A 167 -0.29 5.07 -23.58
N VAL A 168 -0.95 4.35 -22.68
CA VAL A 168 -0.87 2.88 -22.57
C VAL A 168 -2.20 2.16 -22.79
N ARG A 169 -3.33 2.88 -22.71
CA ARG A 169 -4.67 2.29 -22.74
C ARG A 169 -4.92 1.42 -23.98
N GLU A 170 -4.59 1.92 -25.17
CA GLU A 170 -4.83 1.19 -26.42
C GLU A 170 -4.05 -0.13 -26.44
N TRP A 171 -2.76 -0.07 -26.09
CA TRP A 171 -1.92 -1.26 -26.01
C TRP A 171 -2.43 -2.27 -24.98
N ILE A 172 -2.72 -1.84 -23.74
CA ILE A 172 -3.26 -2.75 -22.70
C ILE A 172 -4.59 -3.37 -23.14
N THR A 173 -5.45 -2.60 -23.81
CA THR A 173 -6.74 -3.10 -24.29
C THR A 173 -6.55 -4.15 -25.39
N ASN A 174 -5.59 -3.94 -26.28
CA ASN A 174 -5.30 -4.89 -27.36
C ASN A 174 -4.69 -6.20 -26.85
N GLU A 175 -3.75 -6.13 -25.90
CA GLU A 175 -3.07 -7.33 -25.39
C GLU A 175 -3.88 -8.07 -24.33
N ALA A 176 -4.50 -7.34 -23.38
CA ALA A 176 -5.11 -7.94 -22.18
C ALA A 176 -6.57 -7.47 -21.91
N GLY A 177 -7.21 -6.77 -22.85
CA GLY A 177 -8.58 -6.26 -22.65
C GLY A 177 -9.62 -7.35 -22.43
N GLY A 178 -9.43 -8.52 -23.04
CA GLY A 178 -10.25 -9.71 -22.81
C GLY A 178 -10.16 -10.19 -21.36
N ASP A 179 -8.96 -10.27 -20.80
CA ASP A 179 -8.74 -10.69 -19.42
C ASP A 179 -9.29 -9.66 -18.42
N LEU A 180 -9.08 -8.37 -18.68
CA LEU A 180 -9.65 -7.30 -17.84
C LEU A 180 -11.19 -7.36 -17.81
N THR A 181 -11.81 -7.74 -18.93
CA THR A 181 -13.25 -7.99 -18.99
C THR A 181 -13.63 -9.24 -18.20
N ALA A 182 -12.87 -10.33 -18.33
CA ALA A 182 -13.11 -11.57 -17.60
C ALA A 182 -13.01 -11.38 -16.07
N LEU A 183 -12.04 -10.59 -15.60
CA LEU A 183 -11.86 -10.25 -14.18
C LEU A 183 -13.11 -9.63 -13.54
N SER A 184 -13.96 -8.93 -14.32
CA SER A 184 -15.21 -8.36 -13.82
C SER A 184 -16.23 -9.40 -13.34
N MET A 185 -16.14 -10.63 -13.86
CA MET A 185 -17.00 -11.75 -13.49
C MET A 185 -16.45 -12.55 -12.30
N LEU A 186 -15.21 -12.27 -11.88
CA LEU A 186 -14.47 -13.05 -10.87
C LEU A 186 -14.24 -12.29 -9.56
N LEU A 187 -14.91 -11.14 -9.37
CA LEU A 187 -14.72 -10.28 -8.19
C LEU A 187 -14.84 -11.02 -6.85
N ASP A 188 -15.78 -11.97 -6.77
CA ASP A 188 -16.10 -12.70 -5.54
C ASP A 188 -15.23 -13.96 -5.31
N ASP A 189 -14.42 -14.36 -6.29
CA ASP A 189 -13.51 -15.51 -6.21
C ASP A 189 -12.06 -15.06 -6.39
N GLN A 190 -11.36 -14.89 -5.26
CA GLN A 190 -9.97 -14.41 -5.26
C GLN A 190 -9.02 -15.37 -5.98
N THR A 191 -9.26 -16.69 -5.94
CA THR A 191 -8.39 -17.66 -6.62
C THR A 191 -8.56 -17.55 -8.13
N ALA A 192 -9.81 -17.57 -8.62
CA ALA A 192 -10.06 -17.42 -10.04
C ALA A 192 -9.58 -16.06 -10.56
N PHE A 193 -9.81 -14.99 -9.80
CA PHE A 193 -9.31 -13.65 -10.14
C PHE A 193 -7.78 -13.62 -10.23
N ALA A 194 -7.07 -14.24 -9.28
CA ALA A 194 -5.61 -14.30 -9.29
C ALA A 194 -5.06 -15.04 -10.52
N GLU A 195 -5.67 -16.15 -10.92
CA GLU A 195 -5.27 -16.90 -12.12
C GLU A 195 -5.49 -16.07 -13.40
N THR A 196 -6.64 -15.42 -13.55
CA THR A 196 -6.90 -14.54 -14.70
C THR A 196 -6.02 -13.30 -14.69
N ALA A 197 -5.69 -12.75 -13.51
CA ALA A 197 -4.76 -11.63 -13.40
C ALA A 197 -3.36 -12.03 -13.88
N LYS A 198 -2.86 -13.23 -13.51
CA LYS A 198 -1.60 -13.75 -14.06
C LYS A 198 -1.66 -13.93 -15.59
N LEU A 199 -2.79 -14.37 -16.13
CA LEU A 199 -2.97 -14.47 -17.59
C LEU A 199 -2.87 -13.11 -18.26
N ALA A 200 -3.53 -12.08 -17.72
CA ALA A 200 -3.42 -10.70 -18.21
C ALA A 200 -1.97 -10.21 -18.18
N LEU A 201 -1.23 -10.49 -17.10
CA LEU A 201 0.18 -10.12 -16.97
C LEU A 201 1.08 -10.86 -17.96
N ARG A 202 0.76 -12.12 -18.31
CA ARG A 202 1.44 -12.86 -19.38
C ARG A 202 1.18 -12.26 -20.76
N HIS A 203 -0.07 -11.91 -21.08
CA HIS A 203 -0.38 -11.25 -22.35
C HIS A 203 0.29 -9.87 -22.48
N LEU A 204 0.60 -9.22 -21.37
CA LEU A 204 1.37 -7.96 -21.35
C LEU A 204 2.90 -8.18 -21.33
N ASP A 205 3.37 -9.41 -21.53
CA ASP A 205 4.78 -9.82 -21.47
C ASP A 205 5.48 -9.47 -20.15
N LEU A 206 4.74 -9.40 -19.04
CA LEU A 206 5.29 -9.06 -17.71
C LEU A 206 5.77 -10.30 -16.94
N ILE A 207 5.25 -11.48 -17.27
CA ILE A 207 5.62 -12.77 -16.67
C ILE A 207 6.00 -13.71 -17.81
N GLN A 208 7.07 -14.48 -17.63
CA GLN A 208 7.41 -15.51 -18.62
C GLN A 208 6.34 -16.60 -18.66
N SER A 209 6.11 -17.16 -19.84
CA SER A 209 5.27 -18.35 -19.96
C SER A 209 6.08 -19.54 -19.44
N ASP A 210 5.90 -19.86 -18.16
CA ASP A 210 6.25 -21.19 -17.66
C ASP A 210 5.27 -22.18 -18.34
N GLU A 211 5.77 -22.82 -19.40
CA GLU A 211 5.13 -23.82 -20.25
C GLU A 211 4.22 -23.31 -21.41
N PRO A 212 4.33 -23.95 -22.59
CA PRO A 212 3.43 -23.67 -23.69
C PRO A 212 2.01 -24.03 -23.28
N LEU A 213 1.06 -23.18 -23.63
CA LEU A 213 -0.35 -23.55 -23.66
C LEU A 213 -0.44 -24.80 -24.55
N GLU A 214 -0.58 -25.98 -23.95
CA GLU A 214 -1.06 -27.16 -24.66
C GLU A 214 -2.43 -26.79 -25.21
N GLN A 215 -2.44 -26.31 -26.45
CA GLN A 215 -3.60 -26.41 -27.31
C GLN A 215 -3.97 -27.89 -27.28
N GLY A 216 -5.15 -28.20 -26.72
CA GLY A 216 -5.63 -29.57 -26.57
C GLY A 216 -5.38 -30.37 -27.84
N ALA A 217 -4.34 -31.20 -27.78
CA ALA A 217 -4.19 -32.31 -28.69
C ALA A 217 -5.14 -33.36 -28.14
N GLU A 218 -6.23 -33.57 -28.88
CA GLU A 218 -7.18 -34.63 -28.63
C GLU A 218 -6.42 -35.96 -28.48
N ASP A 219 -6.63 -36.55 -27.30
CA ASP A 219 -6.21 -37.87 -26.85
C ASP A 219 -6.38 -38.93 -27.95
N GLY A 220 -5.29 -39.61 -28.25
CA GLY A 220 -5.21 -40.64 -29.28
C GLY A 220 -4.11 -41.65 -29.00
N GLY A 221 -4.41 -42.63 -28.13
CA GLY A 221 -3.94 -44.01 -28.33
C GLY A 221 -2.92 -44.57 -27.33
N GLU A 222 -3.45 -45.29 -26.34
CA GLU A 222 -3.10 -46.65 -25.87
C GLU A 222 -1.63 -47.06 -25.62
N GLN A 223 -1.37 -47.38 -24.34
CA GLN A 223 -0.67 -48.55 -23.76
C GLN A 223 0.71 -48.97 -24.30
N ASP A 224 1.71 -48.99 -23.41
CA ASP A 224 2.45 -50.23 -23.16
C ASP A 224 3.00 -50.30 -21.72
N GLU A 225 2.86 -51.48 -21.12
CA GLU A 225 3.30 -51.85 -19.78
C GLU A 225 4.78 -52.26 -19.80
N SER A 226 5.55 -51.98 -18.75
CA SER A 226 6.64 -52.88 -18.32
C SER A 226 7.04 -52.63 -16.87
N GLU A 227 6.91 -53.68 -16.06
CA GLU A 227 7.35 -53.80 -14.67
C GLU A 227 8.84 -54.19 -14.54
N ALA A 228 9.33 -54.02 -13.29
CA ALA A 228 10.51 -54.63 -12.65
C ALA A 228 11.87 -53.95 -12.94
N GLU A 229 12.81 -53.75 -11.99
CA GLU A 229 13.21 -54.58 -10.84
C GLU A 229 13.75 -53.77 -9.65
N GLU A 230 13.78 -54.43 -8.49
CA GLU A 230 14.36 -54.06 -7.19
C GLU A 230 15.87 -53.82 -7.20
N SER A 231 16.37 -53.00 -6.27
CA SER A 231 17.69 -53.23 -5.65
C SER A 231 17.71 -52.65 -4.23
N GLN A 232 17.71 -53.55 -3.26
CA GLN A 232 18.12 -53.32 -1.87
C GLN A 232 19.65 -53.32 -1.81
N GLU A 233 20.24 -52.46 -0.99
CA GLU A 233 21.49 -52.76 -0.29
C GLU A 233 21.55 -51.97 1.03
N GLU A 234 21.57 -52.74 2.13
CA GLU A 234 21.84 -52.34 3.50
C GLU A 234 23.36 -52.09 3.70
N GLN A 235 23.73 -51.17 4.60
CA GLN A 235 24.70 -51.46 5.67
C GLN A 235 24.83 -50.31 6.68
N GLU A 236 24.38 -50.58 7.90
CA GLU A 236 24.81 -49.93 9.13
C GLU A 236 26.20 -50.42 9.55
N SER A 237 27.00 -49.55 10.16
CA SER A 237 27.94 -49.92 11.23
C SER A 237 28.33 -48.68 12.04
N GLU A 238 27.98 -48.73 13.33
CA GLU A 238 28.46 -47.86 14.40
C GLU A 238 29.93 -48.17 14.74
N ASP A 239 30.72 -47.16 15.09
CA ASP A 239 31.76 -47.32 16.11
C ASP A 239 31.99 -45.99 16.86
N GLY A 240 32.08 -46.10 18.19
CA GLY A 240 32.20 -45.00 19.13
C GLY A 240 33.65 -44.69 19.49
N GLY A 241 33.91 -43.44 19.88
CA GLY A 241 35.22 -43.01 20.35
C GLY A 241 35.16 -41.71 21.14
N SER A 242 35.02 -41.86 22.46
CA SER A 242 35.09 -40.83 23.50
C SER A 242 36.44 -40.09 23.54
N GLY A 243 36.41 -38.79 23.85
CA GLY A 243 37.60 -38.00 24.20
C GLY A 243 37.24 -36.61 24.72
N GLU A 244 37.05 -36.49 26.03
CA GLU A 244 36.96 -35.22 26.75
C GLU A 244 38.32 -34.52 26.81
N SER A 245 38.37 -33.19 26.64
CA SER A 245 39.35 -32.30 27.27
C SER A 245 38.86 -30.84 27.28
N GLN A 246 38.57 -30.38 28.49
CA GLN A 246 38.77 -29.01 29.02
C GLN A 246 40.10 -28.42 28.51
N VAL A 247 40.35 -27.11 28.34
CA VAL A 247 40.16 -25.96 29.26
C VAL A 247 40.49 -24.66 28.50
N ASP A 248 39.80 -23.57 28.89
CA ASP A 248 40.29 -22.19 29.10
C ASP A 248 41.17 -21.44 28.07
N ALA A 249 40.70 -20.27 27.63
CA ALA A 249 41.40 -18.99 27.87
C ALA A 249 40.57 -17.77 27.43
N ARG A 250 40.20 -16.99 28.44
CA ARG A 250 39.76 -15.59 28.44
C ARG A 250 40.90 -14.63 28.04
N ALA A 251 40.58 -13.58 27.26
CA ALA A 251 41.26 -12.26 27.13
C ALA A 251 40.85 -11.63 25.78
N GLU A 252 40.60 -10.34 25.52
CA GLU A 252 40.54 -9.04 26.22
C GLU A 252 39.86 -8.12 25.15
N MET A 253 38.86 -7.29 25.49
CA MET A 253 38.97 -5.83 25.62
C MET A 253 39.72 -5.08 24.51
N ALA A 254 38.95 -4.38 23.67
CA ALA A 254 39.25 -3.07 23.09
C ALA A 254 37.90 -2.34 23.00
N GLY A 255 37.61 -1.23 23.67
CA GLY A 255 38.49 -0.14 24.07
C GLY A 255 38.41 0.93 22.99
N ASP A 256 37.37 1.76 23.03
CA ASP A 256 37.53 3.16 22.64
C ASP A 256 36.58 4.03 23.47
N GLN A 257 37.19 4.87 24.29
CA GLN A 257 36.57 5.83 25.18
C GLN A 257 37.56 7.00 25.23
N ALA A 258 37.18 8.12 24.62
CA ALA A 258 37.56 9.47 25.05
C ALA A 258 36.54 10.43 24.41
N ASP A 259 35.67 11.09 25.18
CA ASP A 259 35.92 12.34 25.95
C ASP A 259 35.86 13.55 24.99
N ASP A 260 35.16 14.66 25.25
CA ASP A 260 35.11 15.37 26.52
C ASP A 260 34.07 16.52 26.46
N GLY A 261 33.51 16.84 27.65
CA GLY A 261 33.01 18.14 28.15
C GLY A 261 31.88 18.92 27.43
N ASP A 262 31.04 19.72 28.09
CA ASP A 262 30.90 20.10 29.50
C ASP A 262 29.61 20.96 29.64
N SER A 263 28.88 20.77 30.75
CA SER A 263 27.94 21.64 31.53
C SER A 263 27.05 22.72 30.84
N ASP A 264 25.70 22.62 30.81
CA ASP A 264 24.65 22.93 31.85
C ASP A 264 24.21 24.43 31.87
N PRO A 265 23.18 24.86 32.64
CA PRO A 265 21.72 24.78 32.51
C PRO A 265 21.05 26.14 32.18
N ASP A 266 19.80 26.18 31.69
CA ASP A 266 18.88 27.28 32.04
C ASP A 266 17.41 26.86 31.85
N ALA A 267 16.82 26.34 32.93
CA ALA A 267 15.38 26.26 33.13
C ALA A 267 15.01 27.36 34.12
N GLN A 268 14.38 28.43 33.62
CA GLN A 268 13.77 29.46 34.46
C GLN A 268 12.26 29.39 34.35
N GLU A 269 11.64 28.92 35.43
CA GLU A 269 10.30 29.30 35.85
C GLU A 269 10.22 30.83 36.01
N MET A 270 9.17 31.44 35.48
CA MET A 270 8.65 32.71 36.01
C MET A 270 7.12 32.67 35.99
N GLU A 271 6.56 32.50 37.20
CA GLU A 271 5.24 32.97 37.59
C GLU A 271 5.23 34.51 37.56
N ALA A 272 4.28 35.13 36.86
CA ALA A 272 3.95 36.54 37.05
C ALA A 272 2.48 36.80 36.69
N ASP A 273 1.73 37.04 37.75
CA ASP A 273 0.36 37.55 37.87
C ASP A 273 0.21 38.95 37.21
N GLY A 274 -0.94 39.24 36.59
CA GLY A 274 -1.29 40.60 36.14
C GLY A 274 -2.17 40.70 34.89
N GLU A 275 -3.47 40.83 35.09
CA GLU A 275 -4.47 41.26 34.08
C GLU A 275 -4.41 42.79 33.78
N PRO A 276 -5.09 43.28 32.71
CA PRO A 276 -4.57 44.27 31.77
C PRO A 276 -5.07 45.71 31.99
N GLU A 277 -4.37 46.70 31.41
CA GLU A 277 -4.97 47.99 31.08
C GLU A 277 -4.59 48.52 29.69
N MET A 278 -5.56 49.24 29.15
CA MET A 278 -5.72 49.78 27.80
C MET A 278 -4.79 50.94 27.47
N GLY A 279 -4.52 51.11 26.17
CA GLY A 279 -4.48 52.44 25.54
C GLY A 279 -3.30 52.70 24.61
N GLY A 280 -3.61 53.16 23.40
CA GLY A 280 -2.69 54.01 22.62
C GLY A 280 -2.50 53.59 21.16
N GLU A 281 -3.27 54.21 20.27
CA GLU A 281 -2.99 54.32 18.85
C GLU A 281 -1.58 54.91 18.60
N GLY A 282 -0.86 54.37 17.62
CA GLY A 282 0.50 54.81 17.28
C GLY A 282 0.93 54.29 15.92
N ASP A 283 0.93 55.22 14.98
CA ASP A 283 1.11 55.15 13.55
C ASP A 283 2.52 54.71 13.06
N GLU A 284 2.54 54.24 11.81
CA GLU A 284 3.66 54.27 10.85
C GLU A 284 5.05 53.66 11.19
N GLY A 285 5.37 52.58 10.47
CA GLY A 285 6.67 52.42 9.83
C GLY A 285 7.46 51.18 10.23
N MET A 286 7.61 50.23 9.30
CA MET A 286 8.89 49.58 8.95
C MET A 286 8.64 48.50 7.87
N LEU A 287 9.00 48.79 6.62
CA LEU A 287 9.08 47.80 5.55
C LEU A 287 10.45 47.08 5.62
N PRO A 288 10.51 45.76 5.38
CA PRO A 288 11.76 45.01 5.50
C PRO A 288 12.75 45.34 4.35
N VAL A 289 13.96 45.74 4.72
CA VAL A 289 15.07 46.04 3.81
C VAL A 289 15.66 44.74 3.25
N ARG A 290 15.82 44.67 1.92
CA ARG A 290 16.58 43.59 1.26
C ARG A 290 18.06 43.96 1.14
N PRO A 291 19.00 43.12 1.61
CA PRO A 291 20.43 43.35 1.48
C PRO A 291 20.89 42.87 0.10
N ASN A 292 20.94 43.78 -0.89
CA ASN A 292 21.89 43.77 -2.01
C ASN A 292 21.58 44.90 -2.99
N ARG A 293 22.25 46.04 -2.82
CA ARG A 293 22.50 47.01 -3.90
C ARG A 293 23.89 47.62 -3.69
N LEU A 294 24.76 47.43 -4.67
CA LEU A 294 26.07 48.08 -4.75
C LEU A 294 25.89 49.54 -5.23
N PRO A 295 26.65 50.50 -4.71
CA PRO A 295 26.60 51.89 -5.17
C PRO A 295 27.34 52.05 -6.50
N SER A 296 26.76 52.86 -7.40
CA SER A 296 27.45 53.45 -8.55
C SER A 296 27.78 54.91 -8.19
N ASP A 297 28.94 55.37 -8.67
CA ASP A 297 29.61 56.67 -8.38
C ASP A 297 28.70 57.91 -8.35
#